data_AF-A0A651GJ27-F1
#
_entry.id   AF-A0A651GJ27-F1
#
_cell.length_a   1.000
_cell.length_b   1.000
_cell.length_c   1.000
_cell.angle_alpha   90.00
_cell.angle_beta   90.00
_cell.angle_gamma   90.00
#
_symmetry.space_group_name_H-M   'P 1'
#
loop_
_entity.id
_entity.type
_entity.pdbx_description
1 polymer ?
#
loop_
_entity_poly.entity_id
_entity_poly.type
_entity_poly.pdbx_seq_one_letter_code
_entity_poly.pdbx_strand_id
1 'polypeptide(L)'
;MYSQRSQQGPSRRQRSEQGPGRRLLRRSALLGLLVVLGMACAAIAGLSAAGQELQEAGYEVHDLLMGEGDSVYADLERPDGATDVEHFEQVAAIIWDHLDDQAQQAEIRLRSPDDTDEIVTYRAGELEEIHREHGS
;
A
#
# COMPACT_ATOMS: atom_id res chain seq x y z
N MET A 1 -70.01 -26.32 40.35
CA MET A 1 -69.90 -24.99 39.72
C MET A 1 -69.33 -25.15 38.31
N TYR A 2 -70.10 -24.68 37.32
CA TYR A 2 -69.84 -24.33 35.92
C TYR A 2 -68.74 -25.01 35.06
N SER A 3 -69.24 -25.75 34.06
CA SER A 3 -68.88 -25.90 32.63
C SER A 3 -67.67 -25.18 32.03
N GLN A 4 -66.92 -25.85 31.14
CA GLN A 4 -67.00 -25.61 29.67
C GLN A 4 -66.23 -26.64 28.82
N ARG A 5 -66.97 -27.25 27.88
CA ARG A 5 -66.51 -27.82 26.61
C ARG A 5 -65.84 -26.73 25.76
N SER A 6 -64.83 -27.08 24.96
CA SER A 6 -64.94 -27.01 23.48
C SER A 6 -63.61 -27.08 22.72
N GLN A 7 -63.66 -27.92 21.68
CA GLN A 7 -63.23 -27.65 20.30
C GLN A 7 -61.82 -28.06 19.84
N GLN A 8 -61.84 -29.19 19.13
CA GLN A 8 -61.06 -29.49 17.93
C GLN A 8 -60.90 -28.28 16.99
N GLY A 9 -59.72 -28.17 16.40
CA GLY A 9 -59.50 -27.51 15.12
C GLY A 9 -58.14 -27.92 14.55
N PRO A 10 -58.08 -28.68 13.44
CA PRO A 10 -56.84 -28.87 12.70
C PRO A 10 -56.66 -27.68 11.76
N SER A 11 -55.50 -27.03 11.84
CA SER A 11 -55.11 -25.91 10.99
C SER A 11 -53.59 -25.90 10.99
N ARG A 12 -52.84 -25.71 9.92
CA ARG A 12 -53.08 -25.57 8.48
C ARG A 12 -51.64 -25.58 7.94
N ARG A 13 -51.41 -26.22 6.80
CA ARG A 13 -50.12 -26.24 6.10
C ARG A 13 -49.40 -24.86 6.12
N GLN A 14 -48.26 -24.74 6.80
CA GLN A 14 -47.20 -23.76 6.49
C GLN A 14 -46.10 -24.58 5.81
N ARG A 15 -46.07 -24.72 4.48
CA ARG A 15 -45.75 -23.73 3.44
C ARG A 15 -44.45 -22.97 3.75
N SER A 16 -43.35 -23.61 3.35
CA SER A 16 -42.24 -23.03 2.59
C SER A 16 -41.85 -21.58 2.91
N GLU A 17 -40.81 -21.43 3.73
CA GLU A 17 -39.86 -20.32 3.61
C GLU A 17 -38.43 -20.88 3.54
N GLN A 18 -38.11 -21.53 2.43
CA GLN A 18 -36.73 -21.53 1.94
C GLN A 18 -36.41 -20.10 1.51
N GLY A 19 -35.95 -19.27 2.46
CA GLY A 19 -35.44 -17.94 2.16
C GLY A 19 -34.26 -18.03 1.17
N PRO A 20 -34.26 -17.30 0.06
CA PRO A 20 -33.14 -17.25 -0.88
C PRO A 20 -32.04 -16.33 -0.32
N GLY A 21 -31.45 -16.70 0.83
CA GLY A 21 -30.51 -15.84 1.56
C GLY A 21 -29.02 -16.15 1.33
N ARG A 22 -28.66 -17.13 0.49
CA ARG A 22 -27.28 -17.65 0.41
C ARG A 22 -26.49 -17.26 -0.85
N ARG A 23 -26.98 -16.35 -1.69
CA ARG A 23 -26.30 -15.97 -2.96
C ARG A 23 -25.70 -14.56 -3.00
N LEU A 24 -25.74 -13.79 -1.91
CA LEU A 24 -25.21 -12.42 -1.90
C LEU A 24 -23.82 -12.28 -1.25
N LEU A 25 -23.36 -13.24 -0.46
CA LEU A 25 -22.06 -13.15 0.22
C LEU A 25 -20.85 -13.54 -0.64
N ARG A 26 -21.06 -14.18 -1.81
CA ARG A 26 -19.95 -14.61 -2.68
C ARG A 26 -19.43 -13.51 -3.61
N ARG A 27 -20.25 -12.51 -3.94
CA ARG A 27 -19.85 -11.44 -4.87
C ARG A 27 -19.04 -10.33 -4.18
N SER A 28 -19.31 -10.07 -2.90
CA SER A 28 -18.59 -9.06 -2.12
C SER A 28 -17.15 -9.46 -1.81
N ALA A 29 -16.88 -10.75 -1.57
CA ALA A 29 -15.53 -11.24 -1.33
C ALA A 29 -14.64 -11.18 -2.60
N LEU A 30 -15.23 -11.44 -3.78
CA LEU A 30 -14.53 -11.36 -5.06
C LEU A 30 -14.18 -9.91 -5.44
N LEU A 31 -15.08 -8.95 -5.15
CA LEU A 31 -14.79 -7.53 -5.37
C LEU A 31 -13.72 -7.02 -4.42
N GLY A 32 -13.76 -7.40 -3.13
CA GLY A 32 -12.71 -7.04 -2.17
C GLY A 32 -11.34 -7.59 -2.56
N LEU A 33 -11.27 -8.84 -3.04
CA LEU A 33 -10.02 -9.47 -3.48
C LEU A 33 -9.40 -8.78 -4.71
N LEU A 34 -10.22 -8.36 -5.68
CA LEU A 34 -9.74 -7.69 -6.89
C LEU A 34 -9.16 -6.29 -6.60
N VAL A 35 -9.74 -5.56 -5.63
CA VAL A 35 -9.22 -4.24 -5.24
C VAL A 35 -7.86 -4.35 -4.58
N VAL A 36 -7.67 -5.29 -3.65
CA VAL A 36 -6.39 -5.52 -2.97
C VAL A 36 -5.31 -5.95 -3.97
N LEU A 37 -5.65 -6.82 -4.92
CA LEU A 37 -4.72 -7.26 -5.96
C LEU A 37 -4.30 -6.09 -6.88
N GLY A 38 -5.24 -5.20 -7.22
CA GLY A 38 -4.96 -4.03 -8.04
C GLY A 38 -4.01 -3.03 -7.39
N MET A 39 -4.18 -2.76 -6.09
CA MET A 39 -3.30 -1.85 -5.34
C MET A 39 -1.87 -2.40 -5.22
N ALA A 40 -1.71 -3.68 -4.91
CA ALA A 40 -0.40 -4.31 -4.82
C ALA A 40 0.37 -4.26 -6.16
N CYS A 41 -0.33 -4.45 -7.29
CA CYS A 41 0.30 -4.33 -8.61
C CYS A 41 0.76 -2.91 -8.94
N ALA A 42 0.01 -1.88 -8.54
CA ALA A 42 0.39 -0.48 -8.75
C ALA A 42 1.66 -0.11 -7.97
N ALA A 43 1.72 -0.48 -6.69
CA ALA A 43 2.91 -0.23 -5.86
C ALA A 43 4.17 -0.92 -6.42
N ILE A 44 4.06 -2.17 -6.88
CA ILE A 44 5.19 -2.90 -7.49
C ILE A 44 5.66 -2.22 -8.78
N ALA A 45 4.72 -1.77 -9.62
CA ALA A 45 5.06 -1.07 -10.86
C ALA A 45 5.76 0.26 -10.56
N GLY A 46 5.27 1.03 -9.58
CA GLY A 46 5.89 2.27 -9.12
C GLY A 46 7.29 2.07 -8.57
N LEU A 47 7.50 1.10 -7.68
CA LEU A 47 8.84 0.78 -7.17
C LEU A 47 9.80 0.39 -8.30
N SER A 48 9.34 -0.39 -9.29
CA SER A 48 10.19 -0.78 -10.42
C SER A 48 10.58 0.43 -11.27
N ALA A 49 9.69 1.39 -11.47
CA ALA A 49 9.95 2.62 -12.22
C ALA A 49 10.93 3.53 -11.46
N ALA A 50 10.71 3.74 -10.16
CA ALA A 50 11.63 4.47 -9.29
C ALA A 50 13.04 3.86 -9.29
N GLY A 51 13.13 2.53 -9.16
CA GLY A 51 14.42 1.82 -9.20
C GLY A 51 15.16 2.00 -10.52
N GLN A 52 14.44 2.04 -11.65
CA GLN A 52 15.05 2.29 -12.96
C GLN A 52 15.58 3.73 -13.07
N GLU A 53 14.80 4.72 -12.65
CA GLU A 53 15.21 6.13 -12.71
C GLU A 53 16.42 6.40 -11.80
N LEU A 54 16.46 5.80 -10.60
CA LEU A 54 17.61 5.86 -9.71
C LEU A 54 18.88 5.28 -10.36
N GLN A 55 18.76 4.16 -11.08
CA GLN A 55 19.88 3.59 -11.83
C GLN A 55 20.33 4.50 -12.98
N GLU A 56 19.39 5.14 -13.68
CA GLU A 56 19.70 6.11 -14.74
C GLU A 56 20.39 7.37 -14.18
N ALA A 57 20.03 7.77 -12.95
CA ALA A 57 20.69 8.84 -12.19
C ALA A 57 22.07 8.43 -11.62
N GLY A 58 22.47 7.16 -11.77
CA GLY A 58 23.79 6.66 -11.38
C GLY A 58 23.85 5.99 -10.01
N TYR A 59 22.74 5.86 -9.29
CA TYR A 59 22.70 5.11 -8.04
C TYR A 59 22.73 3.60 -8.32
N GLU A 60 23.52 2.86 -7.54
CA GLU A 60 23.42 1.41 -7.51
C GLU A 60 22.32 1.02 -6.52
N VAL A 61 21.22 0.49 -7.05
CA VAL A 61 20.05 0.08 -6.25
C VAL A 61 20.29 -1.34 -5.71
N HIS A 62 20.53 -1.46 -4.41
CA HIS A 62 20.66 -2.76 -3.73
C HIS A 62 19.29 -3.33 -3.37
N ASP A 63 18.44 -2.49 -2.79
CA ASP A 63 17.07 -2.87 -2.44
C ASP A 63 16.10 -1.69 -2.50
N LEU A 64 14.85 -1.96 -2.88
CA LEU A 64 13.78 -0.97 -2.92
C LEU A 64 12.43 -1.67 -2.65
N LEU A 65 11.84 -1.37 -1.49
CA LEU A 65 10.78 -2.19 -0.89
C LEU A 65 9.63 -1.33 -0.35
N MET A 66 8.40 -1.85 -0.42
CA MET A 66 7.29 -1.38 0.40
C MET A 66 7.31 -2.09 1.76
N GLY A 67 7.42 -1.30 2.82
CA GLY A 67 7.33 -1.67 4.21
C GLY A 67 5.90 -1.76 4.75
N GLU A 68 5.78 -2.14 6.03
CA GLU A 68 4.50 -2.06 6.74
C GLU A 68 4.03 -0.60 6.88
N GLY A 69 2.71 -0.40 6.80
CA GLY A 69 2.09 0.91 6.98
C GLY A 69 2.39 1.92 5.87
N ASP A 70 2.54 1.43 4.64
CA ASP A 70 2.87 2.22 3.45
C ASP A 70 4.20 2.99 3.58
N SER A 71 5.18 2.41 4.27
CA SER A 71 6.54 2.94 4.32
C SER A 71 7.32 2.47 3.09
N VAL A 72 8.29 3.26 2.62
CA VAL A 72 9.24 2.83 1.58
C VAL A 72 10.62 2.68 2.20
N TYR A 73 11.33 1.61 1.86
CA TYR A 73 12.73 1.43 2.20
C TYR A 73 13.55 1.42 0.91
N ALA A 74 14.55 2.30 0.83
CA ALA A 74 15.50 2.36 -0.27
C ALA A 74 16.92 2.16 0.25
N ASP A 75 17.62 1.15 -0.26
CA ASP A 75 19.01 0.86 0.06
C ASP A 75 19.84 1.00 -1.21
N LEU A 76 20.62 2.07 -1.28
CA LEU A 76 21.30 2.51 -2.50
C LEU A 76 22.76 2.81 -2.20
N GLU A 77 23.60 2.66 -3.21
CA GLU A 77 24.99 3.13 -3.21
C GLU A 77 25.14 4.30 -4.19
N ARG A 78 25.90 5.31 -3.78
CA ARG A 78 26.05 6.57 -4.53
C ARG A 78 27.07 6.44 -5.66
N PRO A 79 26.86 7.15 -6.79
CA PRO A 79 27.80 7.16 -7.92
C PRO A 79 29.18 7.77 -7.62
N ASP A 80 29.31 8.60 -6.57
CA ASP A 80 30.48 9.46 -6.36
C ASP A 80 31.03 9.53 -4.93
N GLY A 81 30.42 8.84 -3.96
CA GLY A 81 30.87 8.85 -2.56
C GLY A 81 30.52 10.10 -1.75
N ALA A 82 29.75 11.04 -2.30
CA ALA A 82 29.41 12.29 -1.61
C ALA A 82 28.31 12.11 -0.55
N THR A 83 28.50 12.64 0.66
CA THR A 83 27.59 12.50 1.82
C THR A 83 26.72 13.71 2.11
N ASP A 84 26.07 14.29 1.10
CA ASP A 84 25.24 15.49 1.30
C ASP A 84 23.72 15.21 1.28
N VAL A 85 22.97 16.20 1.78
CA VAL A 85 21.51 16.18 1.91
C VAL A 85 20.82 16.19 0.54
N GLU A 86 21.46 16.76 -0.49
CA GLU A 86 20.90 16.92 -1.82
C GLU A 86 20.62 15.56 -2.50
N HIS A 87 21.51 14.58 -2.32
CA HIS A 87 21.28 13.22 -2.79
C HIS A 87 20.07 12.53 -2.13
N PHE A 88 19.87 12.73 -0.83
CA PHE A 88 18.72 12.13 -0.14
C PHE A 88 17.39 12.74 -0.61
N GLU A 89 17.35 14.06 -0.81
CA GLU A 89 16.16 14.75 -1.31
C GLU A 89 15.85 14.34 -2.77
N GLN A 90 16.86 14.17 -3.61
CA GLN A 90 16.66 13.70 -4.98
C GLN A 90 16.08 12.27 -5.01
N VAL A 91 16.62 11.36 -4.20
CA VAL A 91 16.09 9.99 -4.09
C VAL A 91 14.66 10.00 -3.57
N ALA A 92 14.37 10.83 -2.55
CA ALA A 92 13.03 10.99 -2.02
C ALA A 92 12.03 11.51 -3.07
N ALA A 93 12.42 12.49 -3.88
CA ALA A 93 11.58 13.04 -4.95
C ALA A 93 11.25 12.00 -6.02
N ILE A 94 12.23 11.20 -6.46
CA ILE A 94 12.02 10.11 -7.45
C ILE A 94 11.08 9.05 -6.88
N ILE A 95 11.32 8.60 -5.64
CA ILE A 95 10.44 7.61 -4.98
C ILE A 95 9.00 8.13 -4.88
N TRP A 96 8.82 9.41 -4.56
CA TRP A 96 7.50 10.02 -4.43
C TRP A 96 6.76 10.08 -5.77
N ASP A 97 7.44 10.51 -6.85
CA ASP A 97 6.84 10.67 -8.18
C ASP A 97 6.23 9.36 -8.71
N HIS A 98 6.87 8.22 -8.42
CA HIS A 98 6.41 6.91 -8.89
C HIS A 98 5.44 6.21 -7.94
N LEU A 99 5.29 6.67 -6.70
CA LEU A 99 4.40 6.06 -5.71
C LEU A 99 3.15 6.89 -5.41
N ASP A 100 3.02 8.09 -6.00
CA ASP A 100 1.77 8.85 -6.21
C ASP A 100 0.88 8.87 -4.93
N ASP A 101 1.46 9.40 -3.84
CA ASP A 101 0.89 9.54 -2.49
C ASP A 101 0.65 8.25 -1.67
N GLN A 102 1.04 7.07 -2.17
CA GLN A 102 0.91 5.84 -1.37
C GLN A 102 1.90 5.83 -0.20
N ALA A 103 3.08 6.41 -0.34
CA ALA A 103 4.09 6.40 0.70
C ALA A 103 3.75 7.37 1.85
N GLN A 104 3.50 6.85 3.06
CA GLN A 104 3.31 7.71 4.24
C GLN A 104 4.64 8.10 4.91
N GLN A 105 5.69 7.36 4.60
CA GLN A 105 7.04 7.53 5.12
C GLN A 105 8.03 6.93 4.12
N ALA A 106 9.22 7.52 3.98
CA ALA A 106 10.35 6.92 3.27
C ALA A 106 11.56 6.87 4.20
N GLU A 107 12.20 5.72 4.31
CA GLU A 107 13.50 5.54 4.91
C GLU A 107 14.51 5.25 3.80
N ILE A 108 15.47 6.16 3.64
CA ILE A 108 16.48 6.09 2.59
C ILE A 108 17.81 5.87 3.27
N ARG A 109 18.47 4.77 2.90
CA ARG A 109 19.84 4.47 3.27
C ARG A 109 20.72 4.68 2.05
N LEU A 110 21.66 5.62 2.16
CA LEU A 110 22.71 5.82 1.18
C LEU A 110 24.03 5.32 1.74
N ARG A 111 24.62 4.35 1.05
CA ARG A 111 25.96 3.87 1.33
C ARG A 111 26.96 4.71 0.55
N SER A 112 27.96 5.25 1.23
CA SER A 112 29.14 5.77 0.55
C SER A 112 30.16 4.65 0.29
N PRO A 113 30.88 4.63 -0.84
CA PRO A 113 32.08 3.82 -1.08
C PRO A 113 33.14 3.87 0.04
N ASP A 114 33.13 4.90 0.89
CA ASP A 114 33.99 4.97 2.09
C ASP A 114 33.41 4.21 3.31
N ASP A 115 32.39 3.37 3.10
CA ASP A 115 31.73 2.52 4.10
C ASP A 115 31.08 3.32 5.25
N THR A 116 30.64 4.55 4.94
CA THR A 116 29.79 5.34 5.81
C THR A 116 28.34 5.18 5.38
N ASP A 117 27.57 4.53 6.26
CA ASP A 117 26.12 4.41 6.14
C ASP A 117 25.46 5.69 6.66
N GLU A 118 24.65 6.32 5.83
CA GLU A 118 23.77 7.40 6.24
C GLU A 118 22.32 6.99 5.99
N ILE A 119 21.49 7.22 7.01
CA ILE A 119 20.07 6.87 6.98
C ILE A 119 19.28 8.13 7.30
N VAL A 120 18.37 8.49 6.40
CA VAL A 120 17.43 9.60 6.58
C VAL A 120 16.01 9.06 6.45
N THR A 121 15.14 9.52 7.33
CA THR A 121 13.72 9.18 7.30
C THR A 121 12.91 10.43 7.06
N TYR A 122 12.09 10.42 6.01
CA TYR A 122 11.16 11.49 5.66
C TYR A 122 9.72 11.04 5.92
N ARG A 123 8.89 11.95 6.42
CA ARG A 123 7.43 11.79 6.53
C ARG A 123 6.74 12.28 5.26
N ALA A 124 5.51 11.82 5.02
CA ALA A 124 4.71 12.23 3.85
C ALA A 124 4.70 13.75 3.58
N GLY A 125 4.54 14.58 4.61
CA GLY A 125 4.54 16.03 4.44
C GLY A 125 5.90 16.61 4.01
N GLU A 126 7.00 16.00 4.45
CA GLU A 126 8.36 16.38 4.03
C GLU A 126 8.65 15.89 2.61
N LEU A 127 8.19 14.67 2.26
CA LEU A 127 8.29 14.13 0.92
C LEU A 127 7.52 14.97 -0.12
N GLU A 128 6.32 15.43 0.24
CA GLU A 128 5.53 16.34 -0.61
C GLU A 128 6.25 17.67 -0.83
N GLU A 129 6.91 18.20 0.20
CA GLU A 129 7.70 19.43 0.10
C GLU A 129 8.93 19.25 -0.78
N ILE A 130 9.70 18.19 -0.56
CA ILE A 130 10.87 17.82 -1.37
C ILE A 130 10.47 17.59 -2.84
N HIS A 131 9.38 16.84 -3.09
CA HIS A 131 8.88 16.63 -4.45
C HIS A 131 8.43 17.95 -5.09
N ARG A 132 7.88 18.91 -4.34
CA ARG A 132 7.53 20.22 -4.89
C ARG A 132 8.76 21.06 -5.25
N GLU A 133 9.85 20.89 -4.51
CA GLU A 133 11.10 21.62 -4.74
C GLU A 133 11.93 21.03 -5.90
N HIS A 134 11.88 19.70 -6.07
CA HIS A 134 12.75 18.96 -6.99
C HIS A 134 12.01 18.26 -8.14
N GLY A 135 10.70 18.02 -8.03
CA GLY A 135 9.84 17.44 -9.07
C GLY A 135 9.47 18.46 -10.14
N SER A 136 9.73 18.14 -11.41
CA SER A 136 9.49 18.98 -12.59
C SER A 136 8.48 18.39 -13.55
#